data_AF-A0AB36R415-F1
#
_entry.id   AF-A0AB36R415-F1
#
_cell.length_a   1.000
_cell.length_b   1.000
_cell.length_c   1.000
_cell.angle_alpha   90.00
_cell.angle_beta   90.00
_cell.angle_gamma   90.00
#
_symmetry.space_group_name_H-M   'P 1'
#
loop_
_entity.id
_entity.type
_entity.pdbx_description
1 polymer ?
#
loop_
_entity_poly.entity_id
_entity_poly.type
_entity_poly.pdbx_seq_one_letter_code
_entity_poly.pdbx_strand_id
1 'polypeptide(L)'
;MKVLTANRLADGEAVWYANGGWAETIDHADVAHDKGAEDRLEAIGATAYANNEVVDVNLIDVTVANGVVEPVRLREKIRAAGPTNRNDLGKQARPEAARAA
;
A
#
# COMPACT_ATOMS: atom_id res chain seq x y z
N MET A 1 -4.58 -12.29 -5.78
CA MET A 1 -3.40 -11.42 -5.85
C MET A 1 -3.34 -10.64 -4.57
N LYS A 2 -2.14 -10.45 -4.02
CA LYS A 2 -1.98 -9.68 -2.78
C LYS A 2 -0.90 -8.62 -2.92
N VAL A 3 -0.98 -7.59 -2.10
CA VAL A 3 0.07 -6.58 -1.96
C VAL A 3 0.40 -6.38 -0.48
N LEU A 4 1.62 -5.92 -0.21
CA LEU A 4 2.06 -5.58 1.14
C LEU A 4 1.74 -4.11 1.45
N THR A 5 1.07 -3.88 2.58
CA THR A 5 0.78 -2.55 3.10
C THR A 5 1.16 -2.43 4.56
N ALA A 6 1.43 -1.22 5.02
CA ALA A 6 1.72 -0.90 6.40
C ALA A 6 1.46 0.59 6.69
N ASN A 7 1.66 1.02 7.93
CA ASN A 7 1.78 2.42 8.29
C ASN A 7 3.24 2.75 8.57
N ARG A 8 3.79 3.77 7.91
CA ARG A 8 5.15 4.27 8.19
C ARG A 8 5.20 4.82 9.61
N LEU A 9 6.19 4.39 10.38
CA LEU A 9 6.23 4.71 11.81
C LEU A 9 6.44 6.21 12.08
N ALA A 10 7.21 6.88 11.21
CA ALA A 10 7.61 8.27 11.41
C ALA A 10 6.44 9.27 11.38
N ASP A 11 5.43 9.03 10.54
CA ASP A 11 4.34 9.97 10.26
C ASP A 11 2.96 9.33 10.19
N GLY A 12 2.86 8.00 10.30
CA GLY A 12 1.61 7.25 10.24
C GLY A 12 1.05 7.08 8.83
N GLU A 13 1.78 7.49 7.78
CA GLU A 13 1.31 7.41 6.39
C GLU A 13 1.05 5.95 6.00
N ALA A 14 -0.09 5.68 5.37
CA ALA A 14 -0.35 4.36 4.80
C ALA A 14 0.53 4.16 3.57
N VAL A 15 1.37 3.14 3.58
CA VAL A 15 2.35 2.86 2.53
C VAL A 15 2.14 1.48 1.92
N TRP A 16 2.65 1.31 0.71
CA TRP A 16 2.52 0.13 -0.14
C TRP A 16 3.90 -0.27 -0.63
N TYR A 17 4.26 -1.55 -0.52
CA TYR A 17 5.58 -1.97 -0.98
C TYR A 17 5.64 -1.96 -2.51
N ALA A 18 6.62 -1.27 -3.06
CA ALA A 18 6.79 -1.07 -4.49
C ALA A 18 8.28 -0.88 -4.81
N ASN A 19 8.78 -1.51 -5.87
CA ASN A 19 10.11 -1.25 -6.42
C ASN A 19 11.26 -1.31 -5.38
N GLY A 20 11.18 -2.23 -4.41
CA GLY A 20 12.21 -2.38 -3.38
C GLY A 20 12.03 -1.48 -2.15
N GLY A 21 11.02 -0.61 -2.10
CA GLY A 21 10.78 0.32 -1.00
C GLY A 21 9.29 0.53 -0.70
N TRP A 22 8.99 1.59 0.06
CA TRP A 22 7.63 1.95 0.46
C TRP A 22 7.14 3.17 -0.33
N ALA A 23 6.10 2.99 -1.15
CA ALA A 23 5.40 4.04 -1.86
C ALA A 23 4.17 4.53 -1.09
N GLU A 24 3.78 5.78 -1.30
CA GLU A 24 2.59 6.34 -0.64
C GLU A 24 1.29 5.95 -1.37
N THR A 25 1.37 5.55 -2.63
CA THR A 25 0.22 5.12 -3.43
C THR A 25 0.31 3.65 -3.82
N ILE A 26 -0.85 3.06 -4.08
CA ILE A 26 -0.96 1.64 -4.41
C ILE A 26 -0.70 1.35 -5.89
N ASP A 27 -0.71 2.37 -6.74
CA ASP A 27 -0.73 2.25 -8.21
C ASP A 27 0.43 1.41 -8.76
N HIS A 28 1.57 1.40 -8.08
CA HIS A 28 2.77 0.66 -8.45
C HIS A 28 3.18 -0.39 -7.42
N ALA A 29 2.26 -0.82 -6.56
CA ALA A 29 2.53 -1.84 -5.55
C ALA A 29 2.98 -3.16 -6.19
N ASP A 30 3.99 -3.79 -5.60
CA ASP A 30 4.45 -5.12 -6.00
C ASP A 30 3.33 -6.14 -5.74
N VAL A 31 2.78 -6.71 -6.82
CA VAL A 31 1.67 -7.68 -6.75
C VAL A 31 2.21 -9.10 -6.62
N ALA A 32 1.86 -9.78 -5.54
CA ALA A 32 2.08 -11.21 -5.38
C ALA A 32 1.01 -12.00 -6.15
N HIS A 33 1.47 -12.77 -7.14
CA HIS A 33 0.66 -13.64 -7.98
C HIS A 33 0.65 -15.11 -7.53
N ASP A 34 1.59 -15.49 -6.67
CA ASP A 34 1.74 -16.85 -6.15
C ASP A 34 2.26 -16.83 -4.71
N LYS A 35 2.34 -18.01 -4.10
CA LYS A 35 2.78 -18.17 -2.70
C LYS A 35 4.22 -17.75 -2.46
N GLY A 36 5.12 -17.94 -3.44
CA GLY A 36 6.52 -17.54 -3.28
C GLY A 36 6.67 -16.02 -3.26
N ALA A 37 5.89 -15.31 -4.06
CA ALA A 37 5.82 -13.85 -4.02
C ALA A 37 5.19 -13.33 -2.72
N GLU A 38 4.16 -14.01 -2.20
CA GLU A 38 3.60 -13.70 -0.87
C GLU A 38 4.67 -13.85 0.22
N ASP A 39 5.39 -14.98 0.25
CA ASP A 39 6.45 -15.25 1.23
C ASP A 39 7.58 -14.21 1.18
N ARG A 40 7.97 -13.77 -0.02
CA ARG A 40 8.95 -12.70 -0.20
C ARG A 40 8.47 -11.41 0.46
N LEU A 41 7.22 -11.02 0.21
CA LEU A 41 6.63 -9.79 0.76
C LEU A 41 6.45 -9.88 2.28
N GLU A 42 6.05 -11.04 2.81
CA GLU A 42 5.96 -11.24 4.26
C GLU A 42 7.33 -11.07 4.94
N ALA A 43 8.39 -11.64 4.37
CA ALA A 43 9.75 -11.50 4.90
C ALA A 43 10.22 -10.03 4.88
N ILE A 44 9.98 -9.31 3.78
CA ILE A 44 10.27 -7.87 3.66
C ILE A 44 9.54 -7.08 4.74
N GLY A 45 8.24 -7.33 4.90
CA GLY A 45 7.40 -6.66 5.89
C GLY A 45 7.86 -6.92 7.32
N ALA A 46 8.23 -8.16 7.64
CA ALA A 46 8.75 -8.54 8.95
C ALA A 46 10.09 -7.85 9.27
N THR A 47 11.00 -7.75 8.30
CA THR A 47 12.26 -7.01 8.46
C THR A 47 12.01 -5.52 8.70
N ALA A 48 11.16 -4.89 7.89
CA ALA A 48 10.84 -3.47 8.04
C ALA A 48 10.17 -3.15 9.38
N TYR A 49 9.30 -4.04 9.87
CA TYR A 49 8.71 -3.94 11.21
C TYR A 49 9.79 -4.05 12.30
N ALA A 50 10.67 -5.05 12.22
CA ALA A 50 11.76 -5.24 13.20
C ALA A 50 12.73 -4.04 13.24
N ASN A 51 12.91 -3.35 12.10
CA ASN A 51 13.72 -2.14 11.98
C ASN A 51 13.00 -0.86 12.47
N ASN A 52 11.75 -0.95 12.94
CA ASN A 52 10.91 0.19 13.30
C ASN A 52 10.67 1.17 12.13
N GLU A 53 10.61 0.68 10.89
CA GLU A 53 10.28 1.51 9.73
C GLU A 53 8.76 1.64 9.57
N VAL A 54 8.03 0.56 9.88
CA VAL A 54 6.59 0.44 9.67
C VAL A 54 5.91 -0.33 10.80
N VAL A 55 4.59 -0.15 10.93
CA VAL A 55 3.69 -0.87 11.84
C VAL A 55 2.42 -1.31 11.11
N ASP A 56 1.64 -2.22 11.70
CA ASP A 56 0.42 -2.79 11.08
C ASP A 56 0.68 -3.36 9.67
N VAL A 57 1.77 -4.13 9.56
CA VAL A 57 2.20 -4.77 8.31
C VAL A 57 1.23 -5.89 7.94
N ASN A 58 0.73 -5.88 6.71
CA ASN A 58 -0.25 -6.85 6.26
C ASN A 58 -0.18 -7.13 4.76
N LEU A 59 -0.41 -8.39 4.37
CA LEU A 59 -0.76 -8.75 3.00
C LEU A 59 -2.27 -8.68 2.81
N ILE A 60 -2.71 -7.85 1.86
CA ILE A 60 -4.13 -7.66 1.57
C ILE A 60 -4.49 -8.15 0.18
N ASP A 61 -5.72 -8.63 0.01
CA ASP A 61 -6.24 -9.01 -1.30
C ASP A 61 -6.51 -7.80 -2.19
N VAL A 62 -6.08 -7.90 -3.43
CA VAL A 62 -6.31 -6.90 -4.48
C VAL A 62 -6.87 -7.52 -5.75
N THR A 63 -7.56 -6.69 -6.52
CA THR A 63 -7.90 -6.94 -7.93
C THR A 63 -7.06 -6.04 -8.83
N VAL A 64 -6.79 -6.47 -10.06
CA VAL A 64 -6.16 -5.62 -11.08
C VAL A 64 -7.17 -5.40 -12.19
N ALA A 65 -7.58 -4.14 -12.38
CA ALA A 65 -8.55 -3.74 -13.41
C ALA A 65 -7.91 -2.69 -14.31
N ASN A 66 -7.85 -2.96 -15.62
CA ASN A 66 -7.21 -2.05 -16.60
C ASN A 66 -5.77 -1.63 -16.22
N GLY A 67 -5.02 -2.51 -15.58
CA GLY A 67 -3.65 -2.24 -15.10
C GLY A 67 -3.57 -1.48 -13.77
N VAL A 68 -4.69 -1.12 -13.16
CA VAL A 68 -4.75 -0.44 -11.87
C VAL A 68 -4.97 -1.46 -10.75
N VAL A 69 -4.16 -1.38 -9.69
CA VAL A 69 -4.29 -2.21 -8.49
C VAL A 69 -5.35 -1.60 -7.56
N GLU A 70 -6.38 -2.38 -7.23
CA GLU A 70 -7.45 -1.95 -6.34
C GLU A 70 -7.58 -2.87 -5.13
N PRO A 71 -7.61 -2.34 -3.89
CA PRO A 71 -7.88 -3.14 -2.70
C PRO A 71 -9.28 -3.73 -2.71
N VAL A 72 -9.44 -4.97 -2.26
CA VAL A 72 -10.78 -5.60 -2.15
C VAL A 72 -11.55 -5.03 -0.95
N ARG A 73 -10.88 -4.87 0.20
CA ARG A 73 -11.53 -4.47 1.46
C ARG A 73 -11.72 -2.95 1.54
N LEU A 74 -12.88 -2.51 2.03
CA LEU A 74 -13.22 -1.09 2.17
C LEU A 74 -12.20 -0.29 3.01
N ARG A 75 -11.71 -0.85 4.12
CA ARG A 75 -10.68 -0.21 4.95
C ARG A 75 -9.46 0.20 4.11
N GLU A 76 -9.02 -0.69 3.24
CA GLU A 76 -7.82 -0.48 2.43
C GLU A 76 -8.10 0.47 1.26
N LYS A 77 -9.32 0.47 0.71
CA LYS A 77 -9.77 1.50 -0.24
C LYS A 77 -9.70 2.91 0.38
N ILE A 78 -10.15 3.04 1.63
CA ILE A 78 -10.07 4.31 2.37
C ILE A 78 -8.61 4.69 2.65
N ARG A 79 -7.73 3.75 2.99
CA ARG A 79 -6.28 4.02 3.19
C ARG A 79 -5.56 4.41 1.89
N ALA A 80 -5.97 3.84 0.75
CA ALA A 80 -5.42 4.18 -0.56
C ALA A 80 -5.88 5.57 -1.05
N ALA A 81 -7.11 5.98 -0.72
CA ALA A 81 -7.69 7.24 -1.16
C ALA A 81 -7.51 8.39 -0.15
N GLY A 82 -7.91 8.19 1.10
CA GLY A 82 -7.95 9.23 2.11
C GLY A 82 -9.30 9.32 2.84
N PRO A 83 -9.50 10.37 3.65
CA PRO A 83 -10.69 10.51 4.48
C PRO A 83 -11.95 10.70 3.63
N THR A 84 -13.06 10.05 4.02
CA THR A 84 -14.30 10.05 3.23
C THR A 84 -15.23 11.24 3.51
N ASN A 85 -14.90 12.08 4.49
CA ASN A 85 -15.70 13.25 4.88
C ASN A 85 -15.32 14.55 4.16
N ARG A 86 -14.08 14.63 3.64
CA ARG A 86 -13.54 15.78 2.92
C ARG A 86 -12.66 15.32 1.76
N ASN A 87 -13.25 15.26 0.57
CA ASN A 87 -12.58 14.77 -0.64
C ASN A 87 -11.49 15.72 -1.15
N ASP A 88 -11.45 16.94 -0.63
CA ASP A 88 -10.38 17.92 -0.85
C ASP A 88 -9.14 17.68 0.03
N LEU A 89 -9.14 16.63 0.86
CA LEU A 89 -8.02 16.18 1.68
C LEU A 89 -7.58 14.76 1.32
N GLY A 90 -6.37 14.37 1.77
CA GLY A 90 -5.81 13.03 1.57
C GLY A 90 -5.21 12.80 0.18
N LYS A 91 -4.93 11.54 -0.17
CA LYS A 91 -4.28 11.17 -1.45
C LYS A 91 -5.17 11.46 -2.66
N GLN A 92 -6.48 11.27 -2.50
CA GLN A 92 -7.52 11.58 -3.47
C GLN A 92 -7.62 13.07 -3.84
N ALA A 93 -7.00 13.98 -3.07
CA ALA A 93 -6.92 15.41 -3.37
C ALA A 93 -5.57 15.81 -3.98
N ARG A 94 -4.56 14.92 -3.96
CA ARG A 94 -3.23 15.22 -4.53
C ARG A 94 -3.31 15.37 -6.05
N PRO A 95 -2.50 16.26 -6.66
CA PRO A 95 -2.33 16.29 -8.11
C PRO A 95 -1.88 14.94 -8.64
N GLU A 96 -2.28 14.58 -9.86
CA GLU A 96 -2.00 13.27 -10.47
C GLU A 96 -0.49 12.94 -10.49
N ALA A 97 0.36 13.93 -10.79
CA ALA A 97 1.81 13.79 -10.75
C ALA A 97 2.37 13.39 -9.37
N ALA A 98 1.68 13.78 -8.28
CA ALA A 98 2.07 13.45 -6.92
C ALA A 98 1.45 12.13 -6.41
N ARG A 99 0.62 11.45 -7.22
CA ARG A 99 0.13 10.11 -6.94
C ARG A 99 1.02 9.02 -7.54
N ALA A 100 1.82 9.35 -8.55
CA ALA A 100 2.74 8.42 -9.20
C ALA A 100 4.14 8.36 -8.54
N ALA A 101 4.41 9.22 -7.55
CA ALA A 101 5.66 9.31 -6.80
C ALA A 101 5.57 8.55 -5.48
#